data_AF-A0A7J5TEF3-F1
#
_entry.id   AF-A0A7J5TEF3-F1
#
_cell.length_a   1.000
_cell.length_b   1.000
_cell.length_c   1.000
_cell.angle_alpha   90.00
_cell.angle_beta   90.00
_cell.angle_gamma   90.00
#
_symmetry.space_group_name_H-M   'P 1'
#
loop_
_entity.id
_entity.type
_entity.pdbx_description
1 polymer ?
#
loop_
_entity_poly.entity_id
_entity_poly.type
_entity_poly.pdbx_seq_one_letter_code
_entity_poly.pdbx_strand_id
1 'polypeptide(L)'
;VALDADVCEIYTDVDGVFTADPRIVPTARRIPVIDYESMLEMSSCGSKVLALRCVEYAQRFDMPLHVRSSFSHRRGTLIVPEDVDPRTLPNI
;
A
#
# COMPACT_ATOMS: atom_id res chain seq x y z
N VAL A 1 6.01 -0.65 14.15
CA VAL A 1 6.70 0.53 14.72
C VAL A 1 7.39 0.24 16.04
N ALA A 2 6.70 -0.20 17.11
CA ALA A 2 7.34 -0.46 18.41
C ALA A 2 8.44 -1.54 18.42
N LEU A 3 8.56 -2.34 17.36
CA LEU A 3 9.55 -3.40 17.18
C LEU A 3 10.65 -3.03 16.18
N ASP A 4 10.70 -1.77 15.71
CA ASP A 4 11.64 -1.29 14.68
C ASP A 4 11.72 -2.20 13.44
N ALA A 5 10.54 -2.64 12.96
CA ALA A 5 10.44 -3.43 11.75
C ALA A 5 10.74 -2.60 10.50
N ASP A 6 11.39 -3.22 9.52
CA ASP A 6 11.74 -2.54 8.27
C ASP A 6 10.53 -2.29 7.35
N VAL A 7 9.55 -3.20 7.36
CA VAL A 7 8.33 -3.12 6.53
C VAL A 7 7.16 -3.81 7.23
N CYS A 8 5.95 -3.27 7.03
CA CYS A 8 4.70 -3.88 7.48
C CYS A 8 3.90 -4.40 6.27
N GLU A 9 3.84 -5.72 6.12
CA GLU A 9 3.04 -6.36 5.07
C GLU A 9 1.57 -6.51 5.52
N ILE A 10 0.64 -6.12 4.64
CA ILE A 10 -0.80 -6.26 4.84
C ILE A 10 -1.32 -7.23 3.78
N TYR A 11 -1.66 -8.43 4.23
CA TYR A 11 -2.20 -9.50 3.39
C TYR A 11 -3.73 -9.44 3.33
N THR A 12 -4.26 -9.44 2.12
CA THR A 12 -5.70 -9.31 1.84
C THR A 12 -6.10 -10.19 0.64
N ASP A 13 -7.36 -10.18 0.24
CA ASP A 13 -7.86 -10.91 -0.92
C ASP A 13 -7.62 -10.19 -2.26
N VAL A 14 -7.14 -8.94 -2.23
CA VAL A 14 -6.76 -8.15 -3.39
C VAL A 14 -5.25 -8.13 -3.64
N ASP A 15 -4.85 -8.00 -4.91
CA ASP A 15 -3.43 -8.00 -5.34
C ASP A 15 -2.68 -6.69 -5.08
N GLY A 16 -3.27 -5.73 -4.38
CA GLY A 16 -2.71 -4.40 -4.13
C GLY A 16 -3.74 -3.30 -4.35
N VAL A 17 -3.25 -2.06 -4.44
CA VAL A 17 -4.05 -0.87 -4.73
C VAL A 17 -4.09 -0.66 -6.24
N PHE A 18 -5.27 -0.30 -6.77
CA PHE A 18 -5.51 -0.08 -8.20
C PHE A 18 -5.93 1.37 -8.45
N THR A 19 -5.74 1.84 -9.68
CA THR A 19 -6.13 3.20 -10.12
C THR A 19 -7.64 3.45 -10.01
N ALA A 20 -8.46 2.40 -10.06
CA ALA A 20 -9.90 2.40 -9.87
C ALA A 20 -10.36 0.98 -9.50
N ASP A 21 -11.62 0.80 -9.10
CA ASP A 21 -12.18 -0.54 -8.90
C ASP A 21 -12.21 -1.31 -10.24
N PRO A 22 -11.44 -2.41 -10.40
CA PRO A 22 -11.40 -3.18 -11.64
C PRO A 22 -12.73 -3.81 -12.03
N ARG A 23 -13.66 -3.98 -11.07
CA ARG A 23 -15.02 -4.50 -11.31
C ARG A 23 -15.89 -3.49 -12.04
N ILE A 24 -15.58 -2.20 -11.93
CA ILE A 24 -16.29 -1.08 -12.58
C ILE A 24 -15.52 -0.60 -13.81
N VAL A 25 -14.20 -0.48 -13.68
CA VAL A 25 -13.30 0.03 -14.74
C VAL A 25 -12.34 -1.09 -15.16
N PRO A 26 -12.62 -1.83 -16.25
CA PRO A 26 -11.79 -2.97 -16.68
C PRO A 26 -10.37 -2.60 -17.06
N THR A 27 -10.12 -1.33 -17.40
CA THR A 27 -8.79 -0.81 -17.73
C THR A 27 -7.97 -0.39 -16.51
N ALA A 28 -8.52 -0.54 -15.29
CA ALA A 28 -7.83 -0.22 -14.05
C ALA A 28 -6.53 -1.01 -13.93
N ARG A 29 -5.47 -0.33 -13.48
CA ARG A 29 -4.14 -0.91 -13.34
C ARG A 29 -3.72 -0.91 -11.89
N ARG A 30 -2.97 -1.94 -11.49
CA ARG A 30 -2.36 -1.98 -10.16
C ARG A 30 -1.28 -0.91 -10.09
N ILE A 31 -1.27 -0.15 -9.00
CA ILE A 31 -0.27 0.85 -8.70
C ILE A 31 0.91 0.14 -8.03
N PRO A 32 2.14 0.18 -8.57
CA PRO A 32 3.29 -0.48 -7.96
C PRO A 32 3.73 0.17 -6.64
N VAL A 33 3.74 1.50 -6.64
CA VAL A 33 4.23 2.35 -5.55
C VAL A 33 3.33 3.56 -5.46
N ILE A 34 2.97 3.96 -4.25
CA ILE A 34 2.15 5.14 -3.96
C ILE A 34 2.67 5.82 -2.69
N ASP A 35 2.58 7.14 -2.61
CA ASP A 35 2.94 7.87 -1.39
C ASP A 35 1.85 7.79 -0.31
N TYR A 36 2.20 8.18 0.92
CA TYR A 36 1.27 8.15 2.04
C TYR A 36 0.08 9.10 1.87
N GLU A 37 0.29 10.30 1.31
CA GLU A 37 -0.77 11.31 1.16
C GLU A 37 -1.81 10.86 0.13
N SER A 38 -1.35 10.42 -1.04
CA SER A 38 -2.17 9.83 -2.09
C SER A 38 -2.96 8.64 -1.56
N MET A 39 -2.31 7.74 -0.79
CA MET A 39 -3.01 6.58 -0.22
C MET A 39 -4.02 6.98 0.87
N LEU A 40 -3.72 8.02 1.66
CA LEU A 40 -4.62 8.57 2.67
C LEU A 40 -5.87 9.16 2.00
N GLU A 41 -5.69 9.93 0.91
CA GLU A 41 -6.80 10.48 0.12
C GLU A 41 -7.63 9.40 -0.58
N MET A 42 -6.98 8.37 -1.13
CA MET A 42 -7.71 7.24 -1.69
C MET A 42 -8.55 6.53 -0.62
N SER A 43 -8.00 6.35 0.58
CA SER A 43 -8.69 5.72 1.71
C SER A 43 -9.82 6.59 2.25
N SER A 44 -9.65 7.92 2.26
CA SER A 44 -10.67 8.88 2.69
C SER A 44 -11.85 8.93 1.70
N CYS A 45 -11.57 8.83 0.40
CA CYS A 45 -12.55 8.90 -0.69
C CYS A 45 -13.30 7.58 -0.94
N GLY A 46 -12.98 6.50 -0.22
CA GLY A 46 -13.74 5.26 -0.23
C GLY A 46 -12.98 4.01 -0.68
N SER A 47 -11.66 4.07 -0.90
CA SER A 47 -10.85 2.85 -1.05
C SER A 47 -10.90 2.04 0.24
N LYS A 48 -11.36 0.80 0.15
CA LYS A 48 -11.52 -0.11 1.30
C LYS A 48 -10.35 -1.09 1.46
N VAL A 49 -9.23 -0.83 0.78
CA VAL A 49 -8.06 -1.71 0.83
C VAL A 49 -7.31 -1.54 2.16
N LEU A 50 -7.18 -0.29 2.64
CA LEU A 50 -6.55 0.04 3.91
C LEU A 50 -7.46 0.90 4.77
N ALA A 51 -7.36 0.73 6.08
CA ALA A 51 -8.02 1.62 7.03
C ALA A 51 -7.25 2.96 7.09
N LEU A 52 -7.96 4.09 7.01
CA LEU A 52 -7.38 5.44 7.04
C LEU A 52 -6.37 5.63 8.17
N ARG A 53 -6.74 5.24 9.40
CA ARG A 53 -5.88 5.36 10.59
C ARG A 53 -4.58 4.55 10.49
N CYS A 54 -4.57 3.45 9.74
CA CYS A 54 -3.37 2.64 9.55
C CYS A 54 -2.35 3.40 8.69
N VAL A 55 -2.83 4.07 7.63
CA VAL A 55 -1.97 4.85 6.73
C VAL A 55 -1.44 6.08 7.45
N GLU A 56 -2.28 6.78 8.20
CA GLU A 56 -1.87 7.93 9.03
C GLU A 56 -0.79 7.53 10.07
N TYR A 57 -0.95 6.38 10.71
CA TYR A 57 0.04 5.88 11.66
C TYR A 57 1.35 5.48 10.97
N ALA A 58 1.27 4.86 9.79
CA ALA A 58 2.44 4.52 9.01
C ALA A 58 3.24 5.76 8.60
N GLN A 59 2.55 6.80 8.11
CA GLN A 59 3.15 8.08 7.76
C GLN A 59 3.83 8.75 8.96
N ARG A 60 3.16 8.78 10.12
CA ARG A 60 3.68 9.44 11.34
C ARG A 60 5.01 8.86 11.83
N PHE A 61 5.26 7.59 11.54
CA PHE A 61 6.45 6.88 12.01
C PHE A 61 7.33 6.36 10.87
N ASP A 62 7.15 6.89 9.66
CA ASP A 62 7.89 6.50 8.46
C ASP A 62 7.96 4.97 8.26
N MET A 63 6.87 4.25 8.56
CA MET A 63 6.80 2.79 8.49
C MET A 63 6.30 2.35 7.11
N PRO A 64 7.16 1.78 6.25
CA PRO A 64 6.75 1.32 4.93
C PRO A 64 5.64 0.28 5.01
N LEU A 65 4.61 0.43 4.18
CA LEU A 65 3.53 -0.56 4.08
C LEU A 65 3.62 -1.32 2.76
N HIS A 66 3.29 -2.60 2.79
CA HIS A 66 3.27 -3.45 1.61
C HIS A 66 1.97 -4.23 1.51
N VAL A 67 1.10 -3.83 0.60
CA VAL A 67 -0.22 -4.46 0.40
C VAL A 67 -0.09 -5.61 -0.58
N ARG A 68 -0.42 -6.83 -0.16
CA ARG A 68 -0.28 -8.05 -0.95
C ARG A 68 -1.51 -8.94 -0.85
N SER A 69 -1.65 -9.85 -1.82
CA SER A 69 -2.68 -10.88 -1.76
C SER A 69 -2.21 -12.09 -0.96
N SER A 70 -3.08 -12.66 -0.13
CA SER A 70 -2.88 -13.97 0.50
C SER A 70 -2.99 -15.14 -0.49
N PHE A 71 -3.60 -14.89 -1.65
CA PHE A 71 -3.91 -15.92 -2.65
C PHE A 71 -2.96 -15.89 -3.85
N SER A 72 -2.04 -14.92 -3.93
CA SER A 72 -1.14 -14.77 -5.07
C SER A 72 0.26 -14.36 -4.63
N HIS A 73 1.27 -14.82 -5.38
CA HIS A 73 2.66 -14.40 -5.18
C HIS A 73 3.00 -13.11 -5.94
N ARG A 74 1.99 -12.30 -6.29
CA ARG A 74 2.23 -11.03 -6.97
C ARG A 74 2.93 -10.07 -6.03
N ARG A 75 3.67 -9.13 -6.62
CA ARG A 75 4.46 -8.14 -5.86
C ARG A 75 3.62 -7.19 -5.01
N GLY A 76 2.32 -7.04 -5.23
CA GLY A 76 1.53 -6.11 -4.41
C GLY A 76 1.87 -4.63 -4.67
N THR A 77 1.35 -3.75 -3.81
CA THR A 77 1.59 -2.29 -3.86
C THR A 77 2.39 -1.87 -2.63
N LEU A 78 3.42 -1.06 -2.86
CA LEU A 78 4.23 -0.46 -1.79
C LEU A 78 3.76 0.95 -1.50
N ILE A 79 3.74 1.30 -0.22
CA ILE A 79 3.38 2.63 0.25
C ILE A 79 4.57 3.17 1.04
N VAL A 80 5.22 4.18 0.47
CA VAL A 80 6.50 4.76 0.95
C VAL A 80 6.53 6.25 0.63
N PRO A 81 7.34 7.08 1.31
CA PRO A 81 7.54 8.47 0.91
C PRO A 81 8.06 8.59 -0.53
N GLU A 82 7.75 9.71 -1.21
CA GLU A 82 8.22 9.96 -2.60
C GLU A 82 9.74 9.89 -2.75
N ASP A 83 10.48 10.30 -1.73
CA ASP A 83 11.94 10.36 -1.74
C ASP A 83 12.64 9.01 -1.46
N VAL A 84 11.87 7.94 -1.20
CA VAL A 84 12.41 6.62 -0.87
C VAL A 84 12.38 5.71 -2.09
N ASP A 85 13.54 5.21 -2.53
CA ASP A 85 13.60 4.19 -3.57
C ASP A 85 13.05 2.85 -3.02
N PRO A 86 11.97 2.30 -3.59
CA PRO A 86 11.41 1.02 -3.14
C PRO A 86 12.41 -0.14 -3.17
N ARG A 87 13.49 -0.05 -3.97
CA ARG A 87 14.52 -1.08 -4.08
C ARG A 87 15.48 -1.11 -2.90
N THR A 88 15.53 -0.06 -2.08
CA THR A 88 16.41 -0.02 -0.90
C THR A 88 15.78 -0.65 0.33
N LEU A 89 14.48 -0.94 0.29
CA LEU A 89 13.77 -1.59 1.36
C LEU A 89 14.05 -3.10 1.37
N PRO A 90 14.34 -3.69 2.54
CA PRO A 90 14.62 -5.11 2.64
C PRO A 90 13.35 -5.95 2.35
N ASN A 91 13.56 -7.12 1.74
CA ASN A 91 12.53 -8.14 1.49
C ASN A 91 11.42 -7.77 0.46
N ILE A 92 11.72 -6.93 -0.55
CA ILE A 92 10.82 -6.53 -1.66
C ILE A 92 11.18 -7.17 -3.02
#